data_AF-A0A8S3RFM5-F1
#
_entry.id   AF-A0A8S3RFM5-F1
#
_cell.length_a   1.000
_cell.length_b   1.000
_cell.length_c   1.000
_cell.angle_alpha   90.00
_cell.angle_beta   90.00
_cell.angle_gamma   90.00
#
_symmetry.space_group_name_H-M   'P 1'
#
loop_
_entity.id
_entity.type
_entity.pdbx_description
1 polymer ?
#
loop_
_entity_poly.entity_id
_entity_poly.type
_entity_poly.pdbx_seq_one_letter_code
_entity_poly.pdbx_strand_id
1 'polypeptide(L)'
;MKPTCMKSDNSNGQTQISSETGLLTAEHTVGKVITRNEKGWTIDHKICNQNYDFVLAHLKDPPHTPIFVYTTEEDKWVSGSIIAHGAWEGGHVGTIHNYMKKFPQAVFLDIGANIGMFSISIAAHGYRVISIDCLEGNVMRLCASMKAAKLTDKMTVVYNALSHTHEKVSLGKYHGNVGGTYVKQGAHSHQTETESVNSILLDDLLEIYSFDQVVIKLDVETFEANVLKGGYKFFEQVKVEALLMEFVAHREKESGKFIADFLISHGLEPNVADGVKNDYTKWGNEVLFLRKSKVAATVPETVPTVVSENKNKITITSKNEAFGKVISYSGNKWTSDGNFCPTDTSRFVSTKLGRPYNVPMFVYTMKEDQWVSGRIIQGGIWEEDLVNKVLVQMNNFPNAVFIDIGSNIGVFSLAVASKGRTVISIDCLKGNVERLCNSIKSAGFDKRMTIVYNALSNERKNFSLGTYEGNVGGTYIKEPASGDSLISSILLDDLVPLFELKEVVVKMDVETHEANVLHGAKKFFDSVKVHYFLLEFVSHKGKPSGSFISNFFYSYGMEPILPSTSQLADTSTWPNEVAWRRKKEDNTKKE
;
A
#
# COMPACT_ATOMS: atom_id res chain seq x y z
N MET A 1 -40.04 -13.21 -56.83
CA MET A 1 -39.87 -11.76 -56.56
C MET A 1 -39.58 -11.59 -55.07
N LYS A 2 -38.54 -10.82 -54.74
CA LYS A 2 -37.87 -10.70 -53.42
C LYS A 2 -38.82 -10.30 -52.28
N PRO A 3 -38.52 -10.72 -51.03
CA PRO A 3 -38.67 -9.88 -49.83
C PRO A 3 -37.28 -9.32 -49.44
N THR A 4 -36.97 -8.05 -49.73
CA THR A 4 -37.01 -6.90 -48.80
C THR A 4 -36.22 -7.06 -47.50
N CYS A 5 -35.13 -6.29 -47.42
CA CYS A 5 -34.26 -6.10 -46.26
C CYS A 5 -35.05 -5.70 -45.00
N MET A 6 -34.90 -6.47 -43.93
CA MET A 6 -34.95 -5.94 -42.57
C MET A 6 -33.52 -5.57 -42.16
N LYS A 7 -33.39 -4.36 -41.62
CA LYS A 7 -32.14 -3.81 -41.09
C LYS A 7 -31.57 -4.77 -40.04
N SER A 8 -30.28 -5.09 -40.16
CA SER A 8 -29.52 -5.77 -39.13
C SER A 8 -29.39 -4.85 -37.93
N ASP A 9 -30.04 -5.21 -36.82
CA ASP A 9 -29.74 -4.61 -35.52
C ASP A 9 -28.32 -5.06 -35.10
N ASN A 10 -27.41 -4.09 -35.10
CA ASN A 10 -26.05 -4.20 -34.55
C ASN A 10 -26.12 -4.09 -33.02
N SER A 11 -26.61 -5.14 -32.34
CA SER A 11 -26.46 -5.27 -30.88
C SER A 11 -25.38 -6.31 -30.56
N ASN A 12 -24.26 -5.85 -30.02
CA ASN A 12 -23.07 -6.61 -29.63
C ASN A 12 -23.42 -7.79 -28.69
N GLY A 13 -22.81 -8.96 -28.92
CA GLY A 13 -23.06 -10.21 -28.17
C GLY A 13 -22.46 -10.28 -26.77
N GLN A 14 -22.45 -9.16 -26.05
CA GLN A 14 -22.01 -9.05 -24.67
C GLN A 14 -23.22 -8.74 -23.80
N THR A 15 -23.38 -9.51 -22.72
CA THR A 15 -24.46 -9.28 -21.75
C THR A 15 -23.87 -8.50 -20.57
N GLN A 16 -24.46 -7.33 -20.28
CA GLN A 16 -24.15 -6.57 -19.07
C GLN A 16 -24.44 -7.41 -17.84
N ILE A 17 -23.53 -7.40 -16.87
CA ILE A 17 -23.78 -8.07 -15.61
C ILE A 17 -24.59 -7.11 -14.72
N SER A 18 -25.93 -7.17 -14.82
CA SER A 18 -26.85 -6.29 -14.09
C SER A 18 -27.03 -6.70 -12.61
N SER A 19 -26.90 -5.74 -11.71
CA SER A 19 -26.96 -5.90 -10.25
C SER A 19 -28.39 -5.83 -9.67
N GLU A 20 -29.34 -6.63 -10.14
CA GLU A 20 -30.70 -6.62 -9.56
C GLU A 20 -30.79 -7.28 -8.17
N THR A 21 -29.74 -7.97 -7.68
CA THR A 21 -29.83 -8.78 -6.44
C THR A 21 -28.66 -8.64 -5.44
N GLY A 22 -27.82 -7.61 -5.54
CA GLY A 22 -26.59 -7.56 -4.73
C GLY A 22 -25.48 -8.47 -5.28
N LEU A 23 -24.27 -8.34 -4.72
CA LEU A 23 -23.00 -8.89 -5.22
C LEU A 23 -23.13 -10.17 -6.06
N LEU A 24 -22.48 -10.16 -7.22
CA LEU A 24 -22.29 -11.36 -8.03
C LEU A 24 -21.53 -12.40 -7.23
N THR A 25 -22.07 -13.61 -7.16
CA THR A 25 -21.34 -14.74 -6.62
C THR A 25 -20.43 -15.30 -7.71
N ALA A 26 -19.25 -15.79 -7.31
CA ALA A 26 -18.30 -16.46 -8.19
C ALA A 26 -18.90 -17.61 -9.03
N GLU A 27 -20.09 -18.11 -8.67
CA GLU A 27 -20.81 -19.16 -9.41
C GLU A 27 -21.32 -18.71 -10.78
N HIS A 28 -21.59 -17.42 -10.97
CA HIS A 28 -22.17 -16.92 -12.22
C HIS A 28 -21.15 -16.70 -13.34
N THR A 29 -19.85 -16.65 -13.01
CA THR A 29 -18.75 -16.37 -13.96
C THR A 29 -17.96 -17.62 -14.37
N VAL A 30 -18.06 -18.70 -13.59
CA VAL A 30 -17.38 -19.97 -13.86
C VAL A 30 -17.79 -20.54 -15.22
N GLY A 31 -16.78 -20.99 -15.98
CA GLY A 31 -16.90 -21.56 -17.33
C GLY A 31 -17.02 -20.52 -18.44
N LYS A 32 -16.82 -19.23 -18.13
CA LYS A 32 -17.06 -18.13 -19.05
C LYS A 32 -15.82 -17.25 -19.22
N VAL A 33 -15.83 -16.47 -20.29
CA VAL A 33 -14.92 -15.32 -20.46
C VAL A 33 -15.67 -14.07 -20.04
N ILE A 34 -15.07 -13.29 -19.17
CA ILE A 34 -15.59 -12.01 -18.69
C ILE A 34 -14.65 -10.88 -19.08
N THR A 35 -15.19 -9.69 -19.27
CA THR A 35 -14.40 -8.48 -19.53
C THR A 35 -15.05 -7.29 -18.84
N ARG A 36 -14.23 -6.37 -18.33
CA ARG A 36 -14.67 -5.10 -17.73
C ARG A 36 -14.30 -3.94 -18.64
N ASN A 37 -15.22 -2.99 -18.75
CA ASN A 37 -15.01 -1.70 -19.41
C ASN A 37 -15.64 -0.58 -18.57
N GLU A 38 -15.70 0.63 -19.12
CA GLU A 38 -16.29 1.81 -18.44
C GLU A 38 -17.74 1.61 -17.96
N LYS A 39 -18.49 0.67 -18.56
CA LYS A 39 -19.87 0.34 -18.19
C LYS A 39 -19.97 -0.76 -17.14
N GLY A 40 -18.85 -1.33 -16.70
CA GLY A 40 -18.77 -2.43 -15.74
C GLY A 40 -18.42 -3.77 -16.38
N TRP A 41 -18.71 -4.84 -15.66
CA TRP A 41 -18.41 -6.21 -16.08
C TRP A 41 -19.44 -6.76 -17.08
N THR A 42 -18.96 -7.53 -18.06
CA THR A 42 -19.77 -8.19 -19.08
C THR A 42 -19.28 -9.61 -19.33
N ILE A 43 -20.18 -10.49 -19.76
CA ILE A 43 -19.83 -11.85 -20.21
C ILE A 43 -19.70 -11.83 -21.74
N ASP A 44 -18.57 -12.33 -22.25
CA ASP A 44 -18.38 -12.51 -23.69
C ASP A 44 -18.83 -13.91 -24.10
N HIS A 45 -20.01 -13.99 -24.71
CA HIS A 45 -20.58 -15.25 -25.18
C HIS A 45 -20.03 -15.69 -26.54
N LYS A 46 -19.30 -14.84 -27.27
CA LYS A 46 -18.86 -15.12 -28.64
C LYS A 46 -17.47 -15.72 -28.65
N ILE A 47 -16.54 -15.19 -27.88
CA ILE A 47 -15.11 -15.57 -27.92
C ILE A 47 -14.87 -17.06 -27.65
N CYS A 48 -15.74 -17.70 -26.87
CA CYS A 48 -15.66 -19.11 -26.57
C CYS A 48 -16.36 -20.03 -27.59
N ASN A 49 -17.19 -19.48 -28.49
CA ASN A 49 -18.15 -20.23 -29.30
C ASN A 49 -17.85 -20.20 -30.80
N GLN A 50 -16.72 -19.64 -31.23
CA GLN A 50 -16.30 -19.72 -32.62
C GLN A 50 -15.59 -21.05 -32.87
N ASN A 51 -15.76 -21.59 -34.08
CA ASN A 51 -15.02 -22.78 -34.51
C ASN A 51 -13.61 -22.35 -34.94
N TYR A 52 -12.63 -22.64 -34.10
CA TYR A 52 -11.23 -22.33 -34.37
C TYR A 52 -10.46 -23.56 -34.85
N ASP A 53 -9.58 -23.37 -35.82
CA ASP A 53 -8.62 -24.39 -36.28
C ASP A 53 -7.31 -24.27 -35.47
N PHE A 54 -7.40 -24.48 -34.16
CA PHE A 54 -6.25 -24.41 -33.27
C PHE A 54 -5.49 -25.73 -33.22
N VAL A 55 -4.17 -25.64 -33.01
CA VAL A 55 -3.33 -26.83 -32.82
C VAL A 55 -3.66 -27.45 -31.46
N LEU A 56 -4.15 -28.69 -31.46
CA LEU A 56 -4.36 -29.47 -30.24
C LEU A 56 -3.05 -30.14 -29.82
N ALA A 57 -2.58 -29.81 -28.62
CA ALA A 57 -1.51 -30.51 -27.91
C ALA A 57 -2.07 -31.14 -26.63
N HIS A 58 -1.21 -31.88 -25.92
CA HIS A 58 -1.58 -32.52 -24.66
C HIS A 58 -0.52 -32.23 -23.59
N LEU A 59 -0.98 -31.88 -22.39
CA LEU A 59 -0.09 -31.69 -21.26
C LEU A 59 0.54 -33.01 -20.84
N LYS A 60 1.79 -32.90 -20.39
CA LYS A 60 2.52 -33.98 -19.72
C LYS A 60 1.96 -34.24 -18.32
N ASP A 61 1.53 -33.19 -17.62
CA ASP A 61 0.98 -33.27 -16.26
C ASP A 61 -0.14 -32.22 -16.04
N PRO A 62 -1.40 -32.64 -15.74
CA PRO A 62 -1.86 -34.03 -15.76
C PRO A 62 -1.79 -34.63 -17.18
N PRO A 63 -1.41 -35.90 -17.32
CA PRO A 63 -1.21 -36.52 -18.62
C PRO A 63 -2.50 -36.54 -19.44
N HIS A 64 -2.37 -36.33 -20.75
CA HIS A 64 -3.48 -36.32 -21.71
C HIS A 64 -4.50 -35.18 -21.52
N THR A 65 -4.18 -34.15 -20.75
CA THR A 65 -5.04 -32.96 -20.67
C THR A 65 -4.93 -32.16 -21.97
N PRO A 66 -6.01 -31.96 -22.74
CA PRO A 66 -5.95 -31.24 -24.00
C PRO A 66 -5.69 -29.74 -23.76
N ILE A 67 -4.81 -29.17 -24.58
CA ILE A 67 -4.52 -27.73 -24.60
C ILE A 67 -4.39 -27.27 -26.04
N PHE A 68 -5.02 -26.15 -26.38
CA PHE A 68 -4.90 -25.52 -27.69
C PHE A 68 -3.80 -24.48 -27.66
N VAL A 69 -2.90 -24.58 -28.62
CA VAL A 69 -1.68 -23.78 -28.70
C VAL A 69 -1.56 -23.10 -30.08
N TYR A 70 -0.56 -22.25 -30.25
CA TYR A 70 -0.20 -21.72 -31.56
C TYR A 70 0.59 -22.75 -32.38
N THR A 71 0.68 -22.53 -33.70
CA THR A 71 1.65 -23.28 -34.51
C THR A 71 3.08 -22.93 -34.07
N THR A 72 4.05 -23.79 -34.38
CA THR A 72 5.47 -23.53 -34.09
C THR A 72 6.05 -22.37 -34.90
N GLU A 73 5.37 -21.95 -35.97
CA GLU A 73 5.71 -20.76 -36.75
C GLU A 73 5.29 -19.47 -36.02
N GLU A 74 4.08 -19.46 -35.46
CA GLU A 74 3.54 -18.33 -34.71
C GLU A 74 4.22 -18.16 -33.33
N ASP A 75 4.47 -19.27 -32.63
CA ASP A 75 5.13 -19.29 -31.32
C ASP A 75 6.01 -20.53 -31.16
N LYS A 76 7.31 -20.35 -31.43
CA LYS A 76 8.29 -21.42 -31.33
C LYS A 76 8.67 -21.79 -29.90
N TRP A 77 8.38 -20.93 -28.92
CA TRP A 77 8.86 -21.07 -27.55
C TRP A 77 7.87 -21.83 -26.69
N VAL A 78 6.76 -21.17 -26.32
CA VAL A 78 5.79 -21.76 -25.38
C VAL A 78 5.02 -22.87 -26.08
N SER A 79 4.38 -22.56 -27.19
CA SER A 79 3.61 -23.52 -27.99
C SER A 79 4.49 -24.63 -28.55
N GLY A 80 5.68 -24.28 -29.08
CA GLY A 80 6.65 -25.27 -29.54
C GLY A 80 7.09 -26.26 -28.45
N SER A 81 7.36 -25.79 -27.24
CA SER A 81 7.71 -26.67 -26.12
C SER A 81 6.53 -27.54 -25.66
N ILE A 82 5.30 -26.99 -25.64
CA ILE A 82 4.10 -27.75 -25.28
C ILE A 82 3.82 -28.84 -26.33
N ILE A 83 3.99 -28.56 -27.63
CA ILE A 83 3.83 -29.56 -28.69
C ILE A 83 4.88 -30.67 -28.54
N ALA A 84 6.15 -30.31 -28.34
CA ALA A 84 7.24 -31.29 -28.31
C ALA A 84 7.31 -32.10 -27.01
N HIS A 85 7.00 -31.47 -25.86
CA HIS A 85 7.27 -32.03 -24.54
C HIS A 85 6.05 -32.08 -23.61
N GLY A 86 4.91 -31.53 -24.04
CA GLY A 86 3.71 -31.41 -23.21
C GLY A 86 3.84 -30.42 -22.05
N ALA A 87 4.86 -29.56 -22.04
CA ALA A 87 5.07 -28.60 -20.96
C ALA A 87 5.91 -27.39 -21.42
N TRP A 88 5.60 -26.24 -20.81
CA TRP A 88 6.48 -25.07 -20.70
C TRP A 88 6.66 -24.78 -19.21
N GLU A 89 7.89 -24.49 -18.78
CA GLU A 89 8.20 -24.19 -17.37
C GLU A 89 7.66 -25.20 -16.34
N GLY A 90 7.72 -26.51 -16.67
CA GLY A 90 7.12 -27.55 -15.83
C GLY A 90 7.57 -27.53 -14.35
N GLY A 91 8.78 -27.04 -14.06
CA GLY A 91 9.25 -26.84 -12.69
C GLY A 91 8.49 -25.75 -11.92
N HIS A 92 8.15 -24.64 -12.58
CA HIS A 92 7.34 -23.55 -11.99
C HIS A 92 5.88 -23.98 -11.83
N VAL A 93 5.32 -24.67 -12.83
CA VAL A 93 3.98 -25.28 -12.73
C VAL A 93 3.91 -26.25 -11.55
N GLY A 94 4.91 -27.13 -11.40
CA GLY A 94 5.01 -28.03 -10.26
C GLY A 94 5.16 -27.30 -8.93
N THR A 95 5.86 -26.17 -8.91
CA THR A 95 5.98 -25.31 -7.71
C THR A 95 4.62 -24.75 -7.30
N ILE A 96 3.87 -24.14 -8.23
CA ILE A 96 2.51 -23.66 -7.97
C ILE A 96 1.60 -24.81 -7.50
N HIS A 97 1.62 -25.96 -8.19
CA HIS A 97 0.83 -27.12 -7.81
C HIS A 97 1.13 -27.59 -6.38
N ASN A 98 2.40 -27.57 -5.95
CA ASN A 98 2.77 -27.91 -4.59
C ASN A 98 2.19 -26.93 -3.55
N TYR A 99 2.06 -25.64 -3.87
CA TYR A 99 1.40 -24.67 -3.00
C TYR A 99 -0.12 -24.82 -3.02
N MET A 100 -0.72 -25.13 -4.16
CA MET A 100 -2.15 -25.47 -4.23
C MET A 100 -2.49 -26.69 -3.35
N LYS A 101 -1.61 -27.71 -3.31
CA LYS A 101 -1.76 -28.84 -2.37
C LYS A 101 -1.71 -28.41 -0.90
N LYS A 102 -0.87 -27.43 -0.56
CA LYS A 102 -0.78 -26.88 0.82
C LYS A 102 -2.01 -26.04 1.18
N PHE A 103 -2.60 -25.37 0.20
CA PHE A 103 -3.74 -24.46 0.37
C PHE A 103 -4.90 -24.90 -0.53
N PRO A 104 -5.56 -26.04 -0.23
CA PRO A 104 -6.52 -26.65 -1.15
C PRO A 104 -7.81 -25.84 -1.37
N GLN A 105 -8.06 -24.85 -0.52
CA GLN A 105 -9.19 -23.92 -0.65
C GLN A 105 -8.81 -22.61 -1.35
N ALA A 106 -7.52 -22.40 -1.66
CA ALA A 106 -7.09 -21.20 -2.36
C ALA A 106 -7.59 -21.20 -3.80
N VAL A 107 -7.90 -20.02 -4.32
CA VAL A 107 -8.10 -19.80 -5.75
C VAL A 107 -6.74 -19.52 -6.38
N PHE A 108 -6.44 -20.18 -7.49
CA PHE A 108 -5.24 -19.86 -8.27
C PHE A 108 -5.54 -18.68 -9.21
N LEU A 109 -4.78 -17.60 -9.08
CA LEU A 109 -4.81 -16.48 -10.02
C LEU A 109 -3.61 -16.57 -10.95
N ASP A 110 -3.89 -16.76 -12.24
CA ASP A 110 -2.87 -16.80 -13.30
C ASP A 110 -2.90 -15.46 -14.05
N ILE A 111 -2.04 -14.52 -13.64
CA ILE A 111 -1.98 -13.17 -14.20
C ILE A 111 -0.91 -13.16 -15.31
N GLY A 112 -1.35 -12.88 -16.54
CA GLY A 112 -0.57 -13.12 -17.75
C GLY A 112 -0.57 -14.61 -18.10
N ALA A 113 -1.77 -15.18 -18.19
CA ALA A 113 -1.98 -16.61 -18.38
C ALA A 113 -1.49 -17.15 -19.73
N ASN A 114 -1.28 -16.28 -20.72
CA ASN A 114 -0.91 -16.64 -22.09
C ASN A 114 -1.90 -17.70 -22.63
N ILE A 115 -1.43 -18.75 -23.28
CA ILE A 115 -2.28 -19.87 -23.76
C ILE A 115 -2.70 -20.87 -22.66
N GLY A 116 -2.33 -20.63 -21.40
CA GLY A 116 -2.88 -21.34 -20.25
C GLY A 116 -2.11 -22.56 -19.76
N MET A 117 -0.79 -22.60 -19.92
CA MET A 117 0.03 -23.71 -19.38
C MET A 117 -0.21 -23.90 -17.87
N PHE A 118 -0.11 -22.84 -17.06
CA PHE A 118 -0.38 -22.90 -15.62
C PHE A 118 -1.87 -23.12 -15.36
N SER A 119 -2.72 -22.28 -15.96
CA SER A 119 -4.17 -22.32 -15.81
C SER A 119 -4.79 -23.71 -16.03
N ILE A 120 -4.53 -24.33 -17.19
CA ILE A 120 -5.12 -25.63 -17.56
C ILE A 120 -4.55 -26.75 -16.70
N SER A 121 -3.24 -26.74 -16.42
CA SER A 121 -2.60 -27.75 -15.56
C SER A 121 -3.17 -27.72 -14.14
N ILE A 122 -3.28 -26.54 -13.52
CA ILE A 122 -3.77 -26.39 -12.14
C ILE A 122 -5.28 -26.70 -12.05
N ALA A 123 -6.08 -26.27 -13.03
CA ALA A 123 -7.51 -26.59 -13.06
C ALA A 123 -7.76 -28.10 -13.27
N ALA A 124 -6.97 -28.77 -14.12
CA ALA A 124 -7.06 -30.22 -14.34
C ALA A 124 -6.66 -31.04 -13.10
N HIS A 125 -5.91 -30.46 -12.16
CA HIS A 125 -5.70 -31.01 -10.83
C HIS A 125 -6.85 -30.74 -9.84
N GLY A 126 -7.94 -30.13 -10.29
CA GLY A 126 -9.20 -29.97 -9.55
C GLY A 126 -9.37 -28.64 -8.81
N TYR A 127 -8.41 -27.73 -8.89
CA TYR A 127 -8.44 -26.42 -8.22
C TYR A 127 -9.25 -25.39 -9.00
N ARG A 128 -9.77 -24.37 -8.29
CA ARG A 128 -10.42 -23.21 -8.93
C ARG A 128 -9.35 -22.27 -9.47
N VAL A 129 -9.54 -21.81 -10.71
CA VAL A 129 -8.59 -20.94 -11.41
C VAL A 129 -9.31 -19.73 -11.97
N ILE A 130 -8.70 -18.56 -11.83
CA ILE A 130 -9.05 -17.36 -12.59
C ILE A 130 -7.83 -16.97 -13.41
N SER A 131 -7.97 -17.06 -14.73
CA SER A 131 -6.92 -16.75 -15.70
C SER A 131 -7.14 -15.35 -16.24
N ILE A 132 -6.11 -14.51 -16.24
CA ILE A 132 -6.19 -13.15 -16.78
C ILE A 132 -5.18 -13.01 -17.92
N ASP A 133 -5.68 -12.67 -19.11
CA ASP A 133 -4.86 -12.36 -20.27
C ASP A 133 -5.51 -11.24 -21.09
N CYS A 134 -4.67 -10.52 -21.84
CA CYS A 134 -5.07 -9.30 -22.54
C CYS A 134 -5.01 -9.44 -24.06
N LEU A 135 -4.57 -10.59 -24.58
CA LEU A 135 -4.58 -10.90 -26.01
C LEU A 135 -5.76 -11.81 -26.36
N GLU A 136 -6.57 -11.38 -27.33
CA GLU A 136 -7.75 -12.12 -27.78
C GLU A 136 -7.37 -13.55 -28.18
N GLY A 137 -6.28 -13.70 -28.94
CA GLY A 137 -5.80 -15.01 -29.42
C GLY A 137 -5.40 -15.98 -28.29
N ASN A 138 -4.90 -15.46 -27.17
CA ASN A 138 -4.59 -16.23 -25.97
C ASN A 138 -5.88 -16.62 -25.25
N VAL A 139 -6.78 -15.65 -25.05
CA VAL A 139 -8.09 -15.84 -24.40
C VAL A 139 -8.95 -16.86 -25.15
N MET A 140 -8.96 -16.83 -26.49
CA MET A 140 -9.65 -17.81 -27.32
C MET A 140 -9.10 -19.23 -27.10
N ARG A 141 -7.77 -19.39 -27.07
CA ARG A 141 -7.10 -20.69 -26.83
C ARG A 141 -7.32 -21.18 -25.40
N LEU A 142 -7.23 -20.31 -24.41
CA LEU A 142 -7.59 -20.59 -23.01
C LEU A 142 -9.02 -21.12 -22.91
N CYS A 143 -9.99 -20.44 -23.53
CA CYS A 143 -11.37 -20.88 -23.48
C CYS A 143 -11.61 -22.21 -24.21
N ALA A 144 -11.02 -22.39 -25.40
CA ALA A 144 -11.10 -23.65 -26.13
C ALA A 144 -10.49 -24.81 -25.32
N SER A 145 -9.36 -24.56 -24.65
CA SER A 145 -8.66 -25.54 -23.82
C SER A 145 -9.48 -25.91 -22.58
N MET A 146 -10.04 -24.90 -21.89
CA MET A 146 -10.95 -25.09 -20.76
C MET A 146 -12.13 -26.00 -21.13
N LYS A 147 -12.74 -25.79 -22.32
CA LYS A 147 -13.84 -26.63 -22.80
C LYS A 147 -13.41 -28.04 -23.18
N ALA A 148 -12.35 -28.19 -23.96
CA ALA A 148 -11.85 -29.49 -24.39
C ALA A 148 -11.41 -30.36 -23.21
N ALA A 149 -10.80 -29.75 -22.19
CA ALA A 149 -10.38 -30.41 -20.97
C ALA A 149 -11.52 -30.61 -19.96
N LYS A 150 -12.75 -30.15 -20.27
CA LYS A 150 -13.94 -30.23 -19.40
C LYS A 150 -13.74 -29.54 -18.04
N LEU A 151 -13.12 -28.36 -18.05
CA LEU A 151 -12.77 -27.57 -16.86
C LEU A 151 -13.69 -26.38 -16.64
N THR A 152 -14.85 -26.37 -17.30
CA THR A 152 -15.80 -25.24 -17.25
C THR A 152 -16.41 -25.01 -15.87
N ASP A 153 -16.33 -25.97 -14.95
CA ASP A 153 -16.76 -25.84 -13.54
C ASP A 153 -15.64 -25.33 -12.62
N LYS A 154 -14.41 -25.16 -13.14
CA LYS A 154 -13.21 -24.80 -12.37
C LYS A 154 -12.61 -23.46 -12.74
N MET A 155 -12.84 -22.99 -13.96
CA MET A 155 -12.10 -21.87 -14.52
C MET A 155 -12.99 -20.69 -14.84
N THR A 156 -12.46 -19.47 -14.67
CA THR A 156 -12.97 -18.25 -15.33
C THR A 156 -11.82 -17.59 -16.07
N VAL A 157 -12.09 -17.02 -17.24
CA VAL A 157 -11.10 -16.26 -18.00
C VAL A 157 -11.48 -14.78 -18.01
N VAL A 158 -10.56 -13.90 -17.63
CA VAL A 158 -10.72 -12.45 -17.64
C VAL A 158 -9.96 -11.89 -18.82
N TYR A 159 -10.68 -11.26 -19.76
CA TYR A 159 -10.11 -10.65 -20.95
C TYR A 159 -9.91 -9.14 -20.74
N ASN A 160 -8.80 -8.80 -20.09
CA ASN A 160 -8.39 -7.44 -19.78
C ASN A 160 -6.86 -7.39 -19.56
N ALA A 161 -6.26 -6.22 -19.79
CA ALA A 161 -4.92 -5.94 -19.24
C ALA A 161 -5.03 -5.58 -17.75
N LEU A 162 -3.99 -5.86 -16.95
CA LEU A 162 -3.88 -5.32 -15.58
C LEU A 162 -2.90 -4.15 -15.54
N SER A 163 -3.27 -3.09 -14.82
CA SER A 163 -2.45 -1.89 -14.63
C SER A 163 -2.81 -1.19 -13.31
N HIS A 164 -2.29 0.02 -13.11
CA HIS A 164 -2.63 0.94 -12.03
C HIS A 164 -3.63 2.03 -12.46
N THR A 165 -4.14 1.94 -13.69
CA THR A 165 -5.09 2.89 -14.29
C THR A 165 -6.11 2.14 -15.16
N HIS A 166 -7.32 2.70 -15.27
CA HIS A 166 -8.33 2.30 -16.26
C HIS A 166 -8.10 3.09 -17.55
N GLU A 167 -7.64 2.43 -18.59
CA GLU A 167 -7.42 3.04 -19.90
C GLU A 167 -7.55 2.01 -21.02
N LYS A 168 -7.67 2.50 -22.25
CA LYS A 168 -7.63 1.64 -23.43
C LYS A 168 -6.18 1.56 -23.92
N VAL A 169 -5.58 0.39 -23.85
CA VAL A 169 -4.19 0.16 -24.27
C VAL A 169 -4.13 -0.45 -25.67
N SER A 170 -3.06 -0.15 -26.41
CA SER A 170 -2.73 -0.79 -27.68
C SER A 170 -1.55 -1.72 -27.48
N LEU A 171 -1.73 -2.99 -27.81
CA LEU A 171 -0.75 -4.05 -27.59
C LEU A 171 -0.05 -4.43 -28.89
N GLY A 172 1.25 -4.69 -28.78
CA GLY A 172 2.08 -5.31 -29.81
C GLY A 172 2.65 -6.65 -29.33
N LYS A 173 3.04 -7.49 -30.29
CA LYS A 173 3.65 -8.81 -30.05
C LYS A 173 4.98 -8.91 -30.81
N TYR A 174 5.95 -9.68 -30.30
CA TYR A 174 7.16 -10.00 -31.06
C TYR A 174 6.91 -11.13 -32.06
N HIS A 175 7.48 -11.02 -33.27
CA HIS A 175 7.33 -12.06 -34.30
C HIS A 175 7.93 -13.40 -33.82
N GLY A 176 7.13 -14.47 -33.85
CA GLY A 176 7.54 -15.81 -33.39
C GLY A 176 7.62 -15.97 -31.86
N ASN A 177 7.16 -14.97 -31.09
CA ASN A 177 7.01 -15.03 -29.63
C ASN A 177 5.74 -14.26 -29.21
N VAL A 178 4.60 -14.95 -29.21
CA VAL A 178 3.31 -14.37 -28.79
C VAL A 178 3.31 -14.01 -27.30
N GLY A 179 4.10 -14.71 -26.47
CA GLY A 179 4.22 -14.43 -25.03
C GLY A 179 4.78 -13.03 -24.75
N GLY A 180 5.81 -12.63 -25.50
CA GLY A 180 6.46 -11.32 -25.39
C GLY A 180 5.58 -10.16 -25.88
N THR A 181 4.58 -9.80 -25.08
CA THR A 181 3.63 -8.73 -25.36
C THR A 181 4.12 -7.42 -24.77
N TYR A 182 3.88 -6.29 -25.46
CA TYR A 182 4.26 -4.96 -24.94
C TYR A 182 3.21 -3.90 -25.29
N VAL A 183 3.17 -2.82 -24.50
CA VAL A 183 2.33 -1.65 -24.77
C VAL A 183 3.02 -0.76 -25.81
N LYS A 184 2.31 -0.41 -26.89
CA LYS A 184 2.83 0.46 -27.94
C LYS A 184 2.59 1.94 -27.60
N GLN A 185 3.65 2.73 -27.44
CA GLN A 185 3.56 4.19 -27.26
C GLN A 185 3.77 4.91 -28.60
N GLY A 186 2.74 5.64 -29.07
CA GLY A 186 2.83 6.55 -30.22
C GLY A 186 2.61 5.93 -31.61
N ALA A 187 2.21 6.79 -32.57
CA ALA A 187 1.94 6.45 -33.97
C ALA A 187 3.24 6.30 -34.78
N HIS A 188 3.99 5.22 -34.55
CA HIS A 188 5.09 4.84 -35.43
C HIS A 188 4.92 3.42 -35.99
N SER A 189 5.15 3.39 -37.30
CA SER A 189 4.94 2.31 -38.25
C SER A 189 6.04 1.25 -38.13
N HIS A 190 5.72 0.16 -37.45
CA HIS A 190 6.26 -1.15 -37.78
C HIS A 190 5.08 -2.12 -37.88
N GLN A 191 5.10 -2.97 -38.90
CA GLN A 191 4.05 -3.90 -39.30
C GLN A 191 3.85 -4.99 -38.23
N THR A 192 3.22 -4.63 -37.12
CA THR A 192 2.76 -5.59 -36.10
C THR A 192 1.25 -5.43 -35.94
N GLU A 193 0.54 -6.56 -35.92
CA GLU A 193 -0.90 -6.58 -35.62
C GLU A 193 -1.14 -5.89 -34.28
N THR A 194 -2.05 -4.91 -34.27
CA THR A 194 -2.35 -4.09 -33.09
C THR A 194 -3.71 -4.48 -32.56
N GLU A 195 -3.73 -4.91 -31.30
CA GLU A 195 -4.95 -5.23 -30.58
C GLU A 195 -5.20 -4.14 -29.53
N SER A 196 -6.46 -3.78 -29.29
CA SER A 196 -6.81 -2.76 -28.30
C SER A 196 -7.74 -3.32 -27.25
N VAL A 197 -7.32 -3.23 -25.98
CA VAL A 197 -8.01 -3.83 -24.83
C VAL A 197 -8.08 -2.83 -23.68
N ASN A 198 -9.06 -2.98 -22.78
CA ASN A 198 -9.16 -2.16 -21.59
C ASN A 198 -8.26 -2.70 -20.48
N SER A 199 -7.51 -1.83 -19.83
CA SER A 199 -6.85 -2.14 -18.57
C SER A 199 -7.80 -2.00 -17.38
N ILE A 200 -7.60 -2.85 -16.39
CA ILE A 200 -8.32 -2.86 -15.13
C ILE A 200 -7.31 -2.92 -13.97
N LEU A 201 -7.77 -2.59 -12.77
CA LEU A 201 -7.00 -2.74 -11.55
C LEU A 201 -7.14 -4.17 -11.03
N LEU A 202 -6.12 -4.67 -10.32
CA LEU A 202 -6.28 -5.93 -9.59
C LEU A 202 -7.39 -5.81 -8.52
N ASP A 203 -7.54 -4.62 -7.93
CA ASP A 203 -8.63 -4.29 -7.01
C ASP A 203 -10.04 -4.46 -7.62
N ASP A 204 -10.21 -4.35 -8.94
CA ASP A 204 -11.52 -4.47 -9.59
C ASP A 204 -12.06 -5.91 -9.50
N LEU A 205 -11.21 -6.91 -9.30
CA LEU A 205 -11.66 -8.30 -9.10
C LEU A 205 -12.49 -8.44 -7.82
N LEU A 206 -12.31 -7.56 -6.83
CA LEU A 206 -13.09 -7.55 -5.60
C LEU A 206 -14.54 -7.12 -5.81
N GLU A 207 -14.88 -6.53 -6.95
CA GLU A 207 -16.27 -6.18 -7.31
C GLU A 207 -17.12 -7.43 -7.57
N ILE A 208 -16.49 -8.54 -7.98
CA ILE A 208 -17.15 -9.75 -8.48
C ILE A 208 -16.70 -11.05 -7.79
N TYR A 209 -15.66 -10.99 -6.97
CA TYR A 209 -15.15 -12.12 -6.21
C TYR A 209 -14.89 -11.75 -4.76
N SER A 210 -15.28 -12.64 -3.84
CA SER A 210 -14.82 -12.65 -2.46
C SER A 210 -13.73 -13.71 -2.33
N PHE A 211 -12.47 -13.29 -2.20
CA PHE A 211 -11.36 -14.20 -2.06
C PHE A 211 -10.97 -14.37 -0.59
N ASP A 212 -10.99 -15.62 -0.10
CA ASP A 212 -10.43 -15.92 1.22
C ASP A 212 -8.91 -16.09 1.13
N GLN A 213 -8.46 -16.94 0.21
CA GLN A 213 -7.05 -17.30 0.00
C GLN A 213 -6.76 -17.40 -1.48
N VAL A 214 -5.57 -16.93 -1.88
CA VAL A 214 -5.10 -17.06 -3.26
C VAL A 214 -3.65 -17.49 -3.34
N VAL A 215 -3.32 -18.20 -4.43
CA VAL A 215 -1.95 -18.39 -4.91
C VAL A 215 -1.87 -17.70 -6.25
N ILE A 216 -0.81 -16.92 -6.49
CA ILE A 216 -0.69 -16.06 -7.65
C ILE A 216 0.52 -16.47 -8.49
N LYS A 217 0.35 -16.56 -9.81
CA LYS A 217 1.43 -16.37 -10.78
C LYS A 217 1.25 -14.97 -11.39
N LEU A 218 2.29 -14.16 -11.37
CA LEU A 218 2.29 -12.80 -11.91
C LEU A 218 3.46 -12.64 -12.87
N ASP A 219 3.17 -12.63 -14.16
CA ASP A 219 4.17 -12.40 -15.20
C ASP A 219 3.43 -11.78 -16.38
N VAL A 220 3.65 -10.48 -16.56
CA VAL A 220 2.92 -9.59 -17.47
C VAL A 220 3.89 -8.70 -18.23
N GLU A 221 5.06 -9.24 -18.55
CA GLU A 221 6.05 -8.63 -19.45
C GLU A 221 6.44 -7.22 -18.98
N THR A 222 7.02 -7.12 -17.77
CA THR A 222 7.59 -5.90 -17.13
C THR A 222 6.58 -4.94 -16.48
N PHE A 223 5.29 -5.26 -16.52
CA PHE A 223 4.23 -4.46 -15.91
C PHE A 223 3.86 -4.88 -14.48
N GLU A 224 4.59 -5.82 -13.87
CA GLU A 224 4.28 -6.44 -12.58
C GLU A 224 4.13 -5.39 -11.47
N ALA A 225 5.06 -4.43 -11.41
CA ALA A 225 5.00 -3.31 -10.47
C ALA A 225 3.71 -2.47 -10.64
N ASN A 226 3.22 -2.29 -11.86
CA ASN A 226 1.97 -1.54 -12.11
C ASN A 226 0.73 -2.35 -11.73
N VAL A 227 0.75 -3.67 -11.92
CA VAL A 227 -0.32 -4.55 -11.42
C VAL A 227 -0.41 -4.47 -9.90
N LEU A 228 0.73 -4.52 -9.19
CA LEU A 228 0.76 -4.40 -7.73
C LEU A 228 0.28 -3.02 -7.25
N LYS A 229 0.63 -1.93 -7.94
CA LYS A 229 0.09 -0.58 -7.65
C LYS A 229 -1.43 -0.51 -7.81
N GLY A 230 -2.01 -1.27 -8.75
CA GLY A 230 -3.45 -1.41 -8.92
C GLY A 230 -4.10 -2.41 -7.96
N GLY A 231 -3.36 -2.99 -7.01
CA GLY A 231 -3.80 -4.09 -6.16
C GLY A 231 -3.77 -3.82 -4.65
N TYR A 232 -3.64 -2.57 -4.20
CA TYR A 232 -3.51 -2.30 -2.77
C TYR A 232 -4.67 -2.87 -1.94
N LYS A 233 -5.93 -2.63 -2.34
CA LYS A 233 -7.08 -3.18 -1.60
C LYS A 233 -7.13 -4.69 -1.69
N PHE A 234 -6.74 -5.26 -2.83
CA PHE A 234 -6.65 -6.70 -3.01
C PHE A 234 -5.67 -7.32 -2.01
N PHE A 235 -4.45 -6.81 -1.90
CA PHE A 235 -3.45 -7.35 -0.96
C PHE A 235 -3.77 -7.06 0.52
N GLU A 236 -4.60 -6.06 0.82
CA GLU A 236 -5.13 -5.81 2.16
C GLU A 236 -6.25 -6.78 2.56
N GLN A 237 -7.16 -7.11 1.63
CA GLN A 237 -8.38 -7.88 1.89
C GLN A 237 -8.19 -9.38 1.66
N VAL A 238 -7.29 -9.77 0.76
CA VAL A 238 -7.12 -11.14 0.30
C VAL A 238 -5.85 -11.76 0.87
N LYS A 239 -5.97 -12.98 1.42
CA LYS A 239 -4.80 -13.72 1.90
C LYS A 239 -4.05 -14.36 0.73
N VAL A 240 -3.10 -13.62 0.16
CA VAL A 240 -2.14 -14.15 -0.82
C VAL A 240 -1.15 -15.08 -0.13
N GLU A 241 -1.28 -16.40 -0.28
CA GLU A 241 -0.45 -17.40 0.40
C GLU A 241 0.92 -17.58 -0.24
N ALA A 242 0.95 -17.51 -1.58
CA ALA A 242 2.18 -17.56 -2.36
C ALA A 242 2.02 -16.74 -3.65
N LEU A 243 3.10 -16.11 -4.10
CA LEU A 243 3.16 -15.36 -5.35
C LEU A 243 4.45 -15.71 -6.08
N LEU A 244 4.36 -16.32 -7.25
CA LEU A 244 5.50 -16.54 -8.15
C LEU A 244 5.50 -15.45 -9.22
N MET A 245 6.66 -14.84 -9.47
CA MET A 245 6.75 -13.73 -10.42
C MET A 245 8.11 -13.67 -11.12
N GLU A 246 8.06 -13.31 -12.41
CA GLU A 246 9.24 -12.96 -13.18
C GLU A 246 9.81 -11.63 -12.65
N PHE A 247 11.03 -11.69 -12.13
CA PHE A 247 11.72 -10.57 -11.49
C PHE A 247 12.89 -10.03 -12.30
N VAL A 248 13.34 -10.76 -13.33
CA VAL A 248 14.57 -10.43 -14.08
C VAL A 248 14.53 -9.01 -14.65
N ALA A 249 13.38 -8.58 -15.17
CA ALA A 249 13.21 -7.25 -15.74
C ALA A 249 13.22 -6.12 -14.70
N HIS A 250 13.09 -6.45 -13.42
CA HIS A 250 13.01 -5.51 -12.31
C HIS A 250 14.26 -5.46 -11.43
N ARG A 251 15.16 -6.43 -11.58
CA ARG A 251 16.46 -6.45 -10.90
C ARG A 251 17.20 -5.13 -11.12
N GLU A 252 17.76 -4.57 -10.05
CA GLU A 252 18.50 -3.30 -10.05
C GLU A 252 17.70 -2.06 -10.48
N LYS A 253 16.37 -2.16 -10.61
CA LYS A 253 15.50 -1.04 -10.96
C LYS A 253 14.61 -0.62 -9.79
N GLU A 254 14.16 0.63 -9.81
CA GLU A 254 13.17 1.17 -8.87
C GLU A 254 11.89 0.32 -8.81
N SER A 255 11.49 -0.27 -9.93
CA SER A 255 10.37 -1.22 -9.98
C SER A 255 10.62 -2.46 -9.10
N GLY A 256 11.84 -3.00 -9.08
CA GLY A 256 12.20 -4.16 -8.25
C GLY A 256 12.24 -3.81 -6.78
N LYS A 257 12.78 -2.64 -6.43
CA LYS A 257 12.69 -2.10 -5.07
C LYS A 257 11.23 -1.96 -4.63
N PHE A 258 10.40 -1.34 -5.45
CA PHE A 258 8.97 -1.19 -5.17
C PHE A 258 8.29 -2.55 -4.93
N ILE A 259 8.52 -3.53 -5.80
CA ILE A 259 7.89 -4.85 -5.65
C ILE A 259 8.33 -5.53 -4.35
N ALA A 260 9.64 -5.51 -4.05
CA ALA A 260 10.17 -6.06 -2.82
C ALA A 260 9.51 -5.42 -1.58
N ASP A 261 9.52 -4.09 -1.51
CA ASP A 261 8.93 -3.34 -0.40
C ASP A 261 7.41 -3.58 -0.28
N PHE A 262 6.70 -3.61 -1.42
CA PHE A 262 5.26 -3.83 -1.47
C PHE A 262 4.90 -5.24 -0.96
N LEU A 263 5.54 -6.29 -1.47
CA LEU A 263 5.20 -7.66 -1.07
C LEU A 263 5.59 -7.94 0.39
N ILE A 264 6.77 -7.45 0.82
CA ILE A 264 7.21 -7.58 2.21
C ILE A 264 6.24 -6.87 3.17
N SER A 265 5.81 -5.65 2.83
CA SER A 265 4.84 -4.91 3.67
C SER A 265 3.45 -5.58 3.73
N HIS A 266 3.10 -6.41 2.76
CA HIS A 266 1.88 -7.23 2.77
C HIS A 266 2.10 -8.66 3.29
N GLY A 267 3.24 -8.91 3.97
CA GLY A 267 3.54 -10.16 4.68
C GLY A 267 4.04 -11.31 3.82
N LEU A 268 4.48 -11.03 2.60
CA LEU A 268 5.07 -11.97 1.65
C LEU A 268 6.59 -11.79 1.62
N GLU A 269 7.35 -12.84 1.94
CA GLU A 269 8.81 -12.80 1.91
C GLU A 269 9.38 -13.51 0.68
N PRO A 270 10.47 -12.98 0.08
CA PRO A 270 11.14 -13.65 -1.02
C PRO A 270 11.77 -14.96 -0.51
N ASN A 271 11.47 -16.06 -1.19
CA ASN A 271 12.08 -17.37 -0.99
C ASN A 271 13.36 -17.46 -1.85
N VAL A 272 14.38 -16.74 -1.39
CA VAL A 272 15.73 -16.69 -1.97
C VAL A 272 16.75 -17.13 -0.93
N ALA A 273 18.01 -17.33 -1.32
CA ALA A 273 19.06 -17.66 -0.36
C ALA A 273 19.20 -16.59 0.73
N ASP A 274 19.34 -17.01 2.00
CA ASP A 274 19.32 -16.11 3.17
C ASP A 274 20.30 -14.93 3.05
N GLY A 275 21.49 -15.16 2.47
CA GLY A 275 22.52 -14.14 2.30
C GLY A 275 22.18 -13.01 1.31
N VAL A 276 21.11 -13.16 0.52
CA VAL A 276 20.66 -12.14 -0.46
C VAL A 276 19.21 -11.70 -0.24
N LYS A 277 18.58 -12.12 0.86
CA LYS A 277 17.17 -11.84 1.15
C LYS A 277 16.83 -10.35 1.20
N ASN A 278 17.77 -9.53 1.68
CA ASN A 278 17.62 -8.07 1.78
C ASN A 278 18.20 -7.32 0.57
N ASP A 279 18.68 -8.03 -0.46
CA ASP A 279 19.34 -7.44 -1.62
C ASP A 279 18.68 -7.93 -2.92
N TYR A 280 17.62 -7.25 -3.33
CA TYR A 280 16.84 -7.59 -4.52
C TYR A 280 17.65 -7.55 -5.81
N THR A 281 18.81 -6.88 -5.82
CA THR A 281 19.71 -6.84 -6.97
C THR A 281 20.33 -8.20 -7.27
N LYS A 282 20.32 -9.14 -6.31
CA LYS A 282 20.91 -10.48 -6.44
C LYS A 282 19.87 -11.60 -6.57
N TRP A 283 18.58 -11.27 -6.63
CA TRP A 283 17.53 -12.28 -6.74
C TRP A 283 17.54 -12.96 -8.12
N GLY A 284 17.04 -14.20 -8.15
CA GLY A 284 16.91 -15.01 -9.36
C GLY A 284 16.01 -14.38 -10.42
N ASN A 285 15.88 -15.04 -11.58
CA ASN A 285 15.00 -14.55 -12.65
C ASN A 285 13.54 -14.68 -12.25
N GLU A 286 13.16 -15.83 -11.70
CA GLU A 286 11.89 -16.04 -11.03
C GLU A 286 12.06 -15.91 -9.52
N VAL A 287 11.14 -15.21 -8.87
CA VAL A 287 11.12 -15.09 -7.41
C VAL A 287 9.77 -15.57 -6.90
N LEU A 288 9.84 -16.57 -6.03
CA LEU A 288 8.70 -17.04 -5.26
C LEU A 288 8.64 -16.25 -3.95
N PHE A 289 7.54 -15.56 -3.70
CA PHE A 289 7.24 -14.92 -2.44
C PHE A 289 6.24 -15.77 -1.65
N LEU A 290 6.52 -15.97 -0.37
CA LEU A 290 5.73 -16.82 0.51
C LEU A 290 5.16 -15.99 1.64
N ARG A 291 3.87 -16.17 1.92
CA ARG A 291 3.28 -15.56 3.09
C ARG A 291 3.99 -16.14 4.30
N LYS A 292 4.47 -15.26 5.17
CA LYS A 292 4.97 -15.69 6.48
C LYS A 292 3.85 -16.45 7.17
N SER A 293 4.00 -17.76 7.30
CA SER A 293 3.18 -18.54 8.22
C SER A 293 3.30 -17.84 9.56
N LYS A 294 2.17 -17.34 10.08
CA LYS A 294 2.07 -17.18 11.53
C LYS A 294 2.33 -18.59 12.06
N VAL A 295 3.56 -18.86 12.48
CA VAL A 295 3.78 -19.87 13.50
C VAL A 295 2.71 -19.55 14.52
N ALA A 296 1.78 -20.48 14.72
CA ALA A 296 0.90 -20.41 15.86
C ALA A 296 1.85 -20.16 17.01
N ALA A 297 1.85 -18.94 17.53
CA ALA A 297 2.47 -18.67 18.79
C ALA A 297 1.65 -19.55 19.74
N THR A 298 2.10 -20.79 19.96
CA THR A 298 2.23 -21.28 21.31
C THR A 298 2.88 -20.13 22.02
N VAL A 299 2.05 -19.34 22.70
CA VAL A 299 2.50 -18.37 23.67
C VAL A 299 3.50 -19.15 24.50
N PRO A 300 4.81 -18.88 24.40
CA PRO A 300 5.65 -19.20 25.53
C PRO A 300 5.09 -18.27 26.59
N GLU A 301 4.28 -18.80 27.51
CA GLU A 301 4.27 -18.25 28.85
C GLU A 301 5.74 -18.07 29.20
N THR A 302 6.13 -16.83 29.45
CA THR A 302 7.52 -16.31 29.49
C THR A 302 8.01 -15.66 28.18
N VAL A 303 7.33 -14.57 27.77
CA VAL A 303 8.10 -13.36 27.44
C VAL A 303 8.91 -13.05 28.70
N PRO A 304 10.24 -12.89 28.66
CA PRO A 304 10.93 -12.18 29.72
C PRO A 304 10.45 -10.74 29.63
N THR A 305 9.34 -10.46 30.30
CA THR A 305 9.04 -9.15 30.82
C THR A 305 10.20 -8.82 31.75
N VAL A 306 11.21 -8.13 31.23
CA VAL A 306 11.85 -7.09 32.05
C VAL A 306 10.85 -5.94 32.12
N VAL A 307 9.72 -6.22 32.76
CA VAL A 307 8.83 -5.24 33.33
C VAL A 307 9.18 -5.34 34.80
N SER A 308 10.06 -4.47 35.26
CA SER A 308 9.88 -4.01 36.63
C SER A 308 8.44 -3.49 36.66
N GLU A 309 7.58 -4.16 37.43
CA GLU A 309 6.22 -3.68 37.68
C GLU A 309 6.35 -2.30 38.31
N ASN A 310 6.30 -1.27 37.47
CA ASN A 310 6.27 0.09 37.93
C ASN A 310 4.86 0.29 38.48
N LYS A 311 4.74 0.23 39.82
CA LYS A 311 3.48 0.33 40.58
C LYS A 311 2.65 1.61 40.31
N ASN A 312 3.14 2.49 39.43
CA ASN A 312 2.59 3.79 39.10
C ASN A 312 1.99 3.88 37.68
N LYS A 313 1.89 2.77 36.93
CA LYS A 313 1.21 2.76 35.62
C LYS A 313 -0.31 2.62 35.77
N ILE A 314 -1.06 3.56 35.19
CA ILE A 314 -2.53 3.57 35.21
C ILE A 314 -3.03 3.27 33.79
N THR A 315 -4.04 2.41 33.65
CA THR A 315 -4.71 2.17 32.36
C THR A 315 -5.57 3.37 31.98
N ILE A 316 -5.48 3.82 30.73
CA ILE A 316 -6.27 4.92 30.20
C ILE A 316 -7.40 4.32 29.35
N THR A 317 -8.63 4.69 29.68
CA THR A 317 -9.83 4.16 29.00
C THR A 317 -10.64 5.24 28.31
N SER A 318 -10.36 6.52 28.57
CA SER A 318 -11.08 7.64 27.98
C SER A 318 -10.22 8.89 27.77
N LYS A 319 -10.72 9.80 26.93
CA LYS A 319 -10.10 11.11 26.61
C LYS A 319 -9.81 11.95 27.85
N ASN A 320 -10.73 12.02 28.80
CA ASN A 320 -10.57 12.86 30.01
C ASN A 320 -9.42 12.39 30.89
N GLU A 321 -9.11 11.09 30.86
CA GLU A 321 -8.01 10.52 31.62
C GLU A 321 -6.65 10.76 30.96
N ALA A 322 -6.60 11.09 29.66
CA ALA A 322 -5.38 11.27 28.89
C ALA A 322 -4.79 12.69 28.98
N PHE A 323 -5.60 13.71 29.27
CA PHE A 323 -5.13 15.10 29.34
C PHE A 323 -4.12 15.33 30.47
N GLY A 324 -3.02 16.02 30.15
CA GLY A 324 -1.94 16.34 31.09
C GLY A 324 -1.00 15.19 31.40
N LYS A 325 -1.06 14.12 30.61
CA LYS A 325 -0.27 12.91 30.83
C LYS A 325 0.63 12.59 29.65
N VAL A 326 1.73 11.90 29.97
CA VAL A 326 2.44 11.08 29.00
C VAL A 326 1.75 9.72 28.98
N ILE A 327 1.24 9.34 27.82
CA ILE A 327 0.58 8.07 27.59
C ILE A 327 1.38 7.24 26.59
N SER A 328 1.28 5.93 26.69
CA SER A 328 1.89 5.00 25.74
C SER A 328 0.97 3.80 25.54
N TYR A 329 0.96 3.28 24.32
CA TYR A 329 0.24 2.07 23.98
C TYR A 329 1.21 0.90 23.91
N SER A 330 0.93 -0.15 24.67
CA SER A 330 1.66 -1.42 24.65
C SER A 330 0.74 -2.56 25.07
N GLY A 331 0.89 -3.75 24.49
CA GLY A 331 0.09 -4.92 24.85
C GLY A 331 -1.43 -4.71 24.71
N ASN A 332 -1.85 -3.98 23.66
CA ASN A 332 -3.24 -3.59 23.39
C ASN A 332 -3.91 -2.72 24.47
N LYS A 333 -3.13 -1.99 25.27
CA LYS A 333 -3.65 -1.11 26.31
C LYS A 333 -2.93 0.24 26.29
N TRP A 334 -3.72 1.30 26.47
CA TRP A 334 -3.20 2.61 26.77
C TRP A 334 -2.85 2.69 28.25
N THR A 335 -1.64 3.14 28.55
CA THR A 335 -1.17 3.35 29.92
C THR A 335 -0.53 4.72 30.07
N SER A 336 -0.60 5.28 31.26
CA SER A 336 0.18 6.46 31.64
C SER A 336 1.10 6.11 32.79
N ASP A 337 2.36 6.55 32.69
CA ASP A 337 3.32 6.48 33.79
C ASP A 337 3.44 7.86 34.42
N GLY A 338 2.92 8.01 35.65
CA GLY A 338 2.98 9.29 36.38
C GLY A 338 4.40 9.77 36.67
N ASN A 339 5.38 8.86 36.62
CA ASN A 339 6.80 9.14 36.83
C ASN A 339 7.60 9.27 35.54
N PHE A 340 6.96 9.27 34.35
CA PHE A 340 7.69 9.39 33.09
C PHE A 340 8.53 10.68 33.04
N CYS A 341 7.95 11.78 33.53
CA CYS A 341 8.64 13.06 33.59
C CYS A 341 9.61 13.10 34.77
N PRO A 342 10.93 13.21 34.54
CA PRO A 342 11.89 13.28 35.62
C PRO A 342 11.65 14.54 36.47
N THR A 343 11.67 14.39 37.79
CA THR A 343 11.56 15.50 38.74
C THR A 343 12.86 16.30 38.83
N ASP A 344 14.00 15.64 38.63
CA ASP A 344 15.30 16.30 38.51
C ASP A 344 15.53 16.75 37.06
N THR A 345 15.46 18.06 36.84
CA THR A 345 15.69 18.70 35.55
C THR A 345 17.09 19.32 35.44
N SER A 346 17.99 19.08 36.39
CA SER A 346 19.35 19.69 36.42
C SER A 346 20.19 19.35 35.18
N ARG A 347 19.93 18.19 34.56
CA ARG A 347 20.57 17.76 33.31
C ARG A 347 20.02 18.43 32.05
N PHE A 348 18.93 19.18 32.13
CA PHE A 348 18.34 19.85 30.98
C PHE A 348 18.81 21.31 30.89
N VAL A 349 18.99 21.79 29.67
CA VAL A 349 19.16 23.22 29.44
C VAL A 349 17.79 23.88 29.49
N SER A 350 17.60 24.81 30.42
CA SER A 350 16.38 25.61 30.52
C SER A 350 16.54 26.92 29.73
N THR A 351 15.59 27.20 28.86
CA THR A 351 15.52 28.41 28.04
C THR A 351 14.04 28.78 27.83
N LYS A 352 13.77 29.64 26.84
CA LYS A 352 12.41 29.95 26.42
C LYS A 352 12.29 29.82 24.91
N LEU A 353 11.13 29.34 24.47
CA LEU A 353 10.71 29.52 23.09
C LEU A 353 10.62 31.03 22.81
N GLY A 354 11.28 31.47 21.73
CA GLY A 354 11.49 32.89 21.40
C GLY A 354 10.22 33.76 21.36
N ARG A 355 10.41 35.07 21.21
CA ARG A 355 9.27 36.00 21.04
C ARG A 355 8.48 35.62 19.77
N PRO A 356 7.14 35.74 19.77
CA PRO A 356 6.28 36.34 20.80
C PRO A 356 5.80 35.37 21.90
N TYR A 357 6.24 34.11 21.90
CA TYR A 357 5.69 33.07 22.77
C TYR A 357 6.17 33.20 24.22
N ASN A 358 7.49 33.38 24.41
CA ASN A 358 8.11 33.52 25.74
C ASN A 358 7.72 32.37 26.71
N VAL A 359 7.63 31.14 26.17
CA VAL A 359 7.22 29.93 26.91
C VAL A 359 8.45 29.22 27.47
N PRO A 360 8.50 28.86 28.77
CA PRO A 360 9.59 28.05 29.32
C PRO A 360 9.77 26.74 28.56
N MET A 361 11.02 26.40 28.24
CA MET A 361 11.32 25.22 27.43
C MET A 361 12.62 24.56 27.89
N PHE A 362 12.60 23.24 28.00
CA PHE A 362 13.79 22.41 28.21
C PHE A 362 14.29 21.88 26.89
N VAL A 363 15.58 22.05 26.62
CA VAL A 363 16.22 21.71 25.35
C VAL A 363 17.48 20.88 25.58
N TYR A 364 18.08 20.37 24.51
CA TYR A 364 19.39 19.74 24.55
C TYR A 364 20.50 20.79 24.62
N THR A 365 21.70 20.39 25.03
CA THR A 365 22.88 21.25 24.87
C THR A 365 23.19 21.46 23.38
N MET A 366 23.86 22.54 23.02
CA MET A 366 24.31 22.76 21.62
C MET A 366 25.25 21.67 21.11
N LYS A 367 25.90 20.93 22.02
CA LYS A 367 26.74 19.78 21.67
C LYS A 367 25.90 18.58 21.25
N GLU A 368 24.80 18.33 21.95
CA GLU A 368 23.90 17.22 21.66
C GLU A 368 23.05 17.51 20.41
N ASP A 369 22.53 18.73 20.29
CA ASP A 369 21.69 19.18 19.18
C ASP A 369 21.99 20.64 18.83
N GLN A 370 22.76 20.85 17.76
CA GLN A 370 23.12 22.19 17.29
C GLN A 370 22.03 22.85 16.46
N TRP A 371 21.03 22.09 16.00
CA TRP A 371 20.01 22.55 15.08
C TRP A 371 18.82 23.14 15.85
N VAL A 372 17.91 22.29 16.32
CA VAL A 372 16.66 22.75 16.95
C VAL A 372 16.98 23.43 18.28
N SER A 373 17.66 22.73 19.17
CA SER A 373 18.05 23.25 20.49
C SER A 373 19.02 24.41 20.38
N GLY A 374 20.01 24.33 19.47
CA GLY A 374 20.94 25.43 19.21
C GLY A 374 20.24 26.73 18.78
N ARG A 375 19.28 26.65 17.85
CA ARG A 375 18.48 27.81 17.41
C ARG A 375 17.68 28.43 18.56
N ILE A 376 17.10 27.60 19.43
CA ILE A 376 16.29 28.06 20.57
C ILE A 376 17.17 28.71 21.65
N ILE A 377 18.36 28.15 21.95
CA ILE A 377 19.30 28.73 22.92
C ILE A 377 19.77 30.11 22.47
N GLN A 378 19.93 30.33 21.17
CA GLN A 378 20.26 31.64 20.59
C GLN A 378 19.08 32.63 20.60
N GLY A 379 17.95 32.28 21.21
CA GLY A 379 16.75 33.12 21.34
C GLY A 379 15.80 33.07 20.14
N GLY A 380 16.06 32.19 19.17
CA GLY A 380 15.22 32.00 17.99
C GLY A 380 14.12 30.95 18.18
N ILE A 381 13.43 30.68 17.08
CA ILE A 381 12.46 29.60 16.92
C ILE A 381 12.90 28.75 15.72
N TRP A 382 12.80 27.42 15.85
CA TRP A 382 13.00 26.51 14.74
C TRP A 382 11.77 26.55 13.83
N GLU A 383 11.97 26.73 12.52
CA GLU A 383 10.90 26.77 11.51
C GLU A 383 9.76 27.76 11.81
N GLU A 384 10.09 28.96 12.26
CA GLU A 384 9.13 29.99 12.67
C GLU A 384 8.02 30.23 11.63
N ASP A 385 8.36 30.23 10.34
CA ASP A 385 7.39 30.39 9.25
C ASP A 385 6.35 29.25 9.18
N LEU A 386 6.77 28.02 9.44
CA LEU A 386 5.87 26.86 9.47
C LEU A 386 4.99 26.88 10.73
N VAL A 387 5.57 27.27 11.87
CA VAL A 387 4.80 27.49 13.11
C VAL A 387 3.71 28.53 12.88
N ASN A 388 4.05 29.64 12.22
CA ASN A 388 3.09 30.69 11.89
C ASN A 388 1.99 30.19 10.95
N LYS A 389 2.32 29.37 9.94
CA LYS A 389 1.30 28.73 9.06
C LYS A 389 0.31 27.89 9.87
N VAL A 390 0.80 27.08 10.82
CA VAL A 390 -0.07 26.28 11.70
C VAL A 390 -0.95 27.19 12.56
N LEU A 391 -0.39 28.22 13.18
CA LEU A 391 -1.15 29.15 14.03
C LEU A 391 -2.26 29.90 13.28
N VAL A 392 -2.02 30.28 12.03
CA VAL A 392 -3.06 30.85 11.16
C VAL A 392 -4.22 29.88 11.01
N GLN A 393 -3.95 28.59 10.79
CA GLN A 393 -5.01 27.59 10.67
C GLN A 393 -5.71 27.32 12.01
N MET A 394 -4.98 27.33 13.13
CA MET A 394 -5.59 27.23 14.45
C MET A 394 -6.54 28.40 14.76
N ASN A 395 -6.29 29.59 14.21
CA ASN A 395 -7.22 30.72 14.29
C ASN A 395 -8.43 30.54 13.37
N ASN A 396 -8.24 30.01 12.16
CA ASN A 396 -9.32 29.73 11.21
C ASN A 396 -10.28 28.63 11.71
N PHE A 397 -9.76 27.67 12.49
CA PHE A 397 -10.51 26.53 12.99
C PHE A 397 -10.50 26.51 14.54
N PRO A 398 -11.27 27.40 15.20
CA PRO A 398 -11.22 27.58 16.64
C PRO A 398 -11.69 26.36 17.45
N ASN A 399 -12.33 25.37 16.84
CA ASN A 399 -12.69 24.11 17.50
C ASN A 399 -11.71 22.96 17.25
N ALA A 400 -10.72 23.16 16.37
CA ALA A 400 -9.78 22.10 16.01
C ALA A 400 -8.77 21.82 17.12
N VAL A 401 -8.49 20.54 17.34
CA VAL A 401 -7.35 20.06 18.14
C VAL A 401 -6.11 20.05 17.25
N PHE A 402 -4.98 20.51 17.78
CA PHE A 402 -3.70 20.41 17.07
C PHE A 402 -3.04 19.06 17.34
N ILE A 403 -2.61 18.36 16.31
CA ILE A 403 -1.83 17.13 16.42
C ILE A 403 -0.44 17.38 15.83
N ASP A 404 0.58 17.20 16.66
CA ASP A 404 1.99 17.39 16.32
C ASP A 404 2.67 16.01 16.26
N ILE A 405 2.75 15.44 15.06
CA ILE A 405 3.34 14.11 14.80
C ILE A 405 4.84 14.28 14.54
N GLY A 406 5.65 13.61 15.36
CA GLY A 406 7.09 13.86 15.41
C GLY A 406 7.36 15.22 16.04
N SER A 407 6.85 15.43 17.25
CA SER A 407 6.88 16.74 17.91
C SER A 407 8.28 17.18 18.34
N ASN A 408 9.25 16.27 18.37
CA ASN A 408 10.58 16.51 18.91
C ASN A 408 10.45 17.09 20.34
N ILE A 409 11.22 18.10 20.69
CA ILE A 409 11.13 18.83 21.97
C ILE A 409 9.92 19.81 22.05
N GLY A 410 9.06 19.85 21.03
CA GLY A 410 7.72 20.47 21.07
C GLY A 410 7.64 21.94 20.68
N VAL A 411 8.41 22.38 19.69
CA VAL A 411 8.37 23.78 19.19
C VAL A 411 6.96 24.17 18.74
N PHE A 412 6.34 23.39 17.85
CA PHE A 412 4.98 23.64 17.37
C PHE A 412 3.95 23.47 18.49
N SER A 413 4.08 22.36 19.23
CA SER A 413 3.23 22.02 20.36
C SER A 413 3.12 23.14 21.42
N LEU A 414 4.24 23.67 21.90
CA LEU A 414 4.28 24.73 22.90
C LEU A 414 3.81 26.08 22.35
N ALA A 415 4.15 26.39 21.08
CA ALA A 415 3.67 27.60 20.40
C ALA A 415 2.14 27.62 20.31
N VAL A 416 1.53 26.51 19.87
CA VAL A 416 0.07 26.38 19.74
C VAL A 416 -0.62 26.38 21.11
N ALA A 417 -0.07 25.67 22.10
CA ALA A 417 -0.60 25.64 23.46
C ALA A 417 -0.57 27.02 24.15
N SER A 418 0.45 27.85 23.86
CA SER A 418 0.55 29.23 24.36
C SER A 418 -0.61 30.14 23.92
N LYS A 419 -1.30 29.77 22.84
CA LYS A 419 -2.51 30.46 22.34
C LYS A 419 -3.80 29.89 22.93
N GLY A 420 -3.72 29.10 24.00
CA GLY A 420 -4.90 28.52 24.66
C GLY A 420 -5.50 27.32 23.94
N ARG A 421 -4.78 26.72 22.99
CA ARG A 421 -5.28 25.61 22.17
C ARG A 421 -4.98 24.25 22.81
N THR A 422 -5.79 23.26 22.48
CA THR A 422 -5.57 21.85 22.86
C THR A 422 -4.61 21.19 21.88
N VAL A 423 -3.63 20.45 22.41
CA VAL A 423 -2.56 19.82 21.62
C VAL A 423 -2.39 18.34 22.01
N ILE A 424 -2.23 17.49 21.01
CA ILE A 424 -1.74 16.11 21.16
C ILE A 424 -0.37 16.05 20.48
N SER A 425 0.68 15.86 21.26
CA SER A 425 2.06 15.74 20.78
C SER A 425 2.43 14.26 20.70
N ILE A 426 3.11 13.85 19.63
CA ILE A 426 3.49 12.44 19.42
C ILE A 426 4.98 12.40 19.14
N ASP A 427 5.73 11.70 19.99
CA ASP A 427 7.16 11.50 19.82
C ASP A 427 7.57 10.17 20.47
N CYS A 428 8.61 9.55 19.93
CA CYS A 428 9.04 8.22 20.32
C CYS A 428 10.43 8.20 20.99
N LEU A 429 11.15 9.32 21.00
CA LEU A 429 12.41 9.44 21.72
C LEU A 429 12.16 9.86 23.16
N LYS A 430 12.58 9.01 24.11
CA LYS A 430 12.44 9.27 25.55
C LYS A 430 12.98 10.64 25.93
N GLY A 431 14.16 11.01 25.43
CA GLY A 431 14.80 12.29 25.75
C GLY A 431 14.03 13.52 25.26
N ASN A 432 13.29 13.40 24.15
CA ASN A 432 12.40 14.43 23.64
C ASN A 432 11.17 14.55 24.54
N VAL A 433 10.52 13.43 24.85
CA VAL A 433 9.31 13.39 25.69
C VAL A 433 9.58 13.88 27.11
N GLU A 434 10.71 13.53 27.72
CA GLU A 434 11.09 14.00 29.06
C GLU A 434 11.27 15.54 29.10
N ARG A 435 11.82 16.13 28.03
CA ARG A 435 11.98 17.58 27.91
C ARG A 435 10.66 18.27 27.63
N LEU A 436 9.88 17.74 26.69
CA LEU A 436 8.57 18.30 26.35
C LEU A 436 7.65 18.27 27.57
N CYS A 437 7.58 17.15 28.29
CA CYS A 437 6.67 17.05 29.42
C CYS A 437 7.09 17.93 30.62
N ASN A 438 8.39 18.16 30.83
CA ASN A 438 8.85 19.16 31.79
C ASN A 438 8.56 20.59 31.33
N SER A 439 8.65 20.87 30.02
CA SER A 439 8.30 22.17 29.45
C SER A 439 6.81 22.47 29.63
N ILE A 440 5.95 21.48 29.42
CA ILE A 440 4.50 21.56 29.65
C ILE A 440 4.20 21.95 31.11
N LYS A 441 4.84 21.26 32.08
CA LYS A 441 4.69 21.55 33.51
C LYS A 441 5.14 22.96 33.86
N SER A 442 6.34 23.37 33.39
CA SER A 442 6.87 24.71 33.66
C SER A 442 6.04 25.83 33.02
N ALA A 443 5.36 25.55 31.90
CA ALA A 443 4.47 26.49 31.24
C ALA A 443 3.02 26.49 31.78
N GLY A 444 2.65 25.53 32.64
CA GLY A 444 1.27 25.36 33.11
C GLY A 444 0.31 24.92 31.99
N PHE A 445 0.78 24.07 31.08
CA PHE A 445 0.02 23.57 29.93
C PHE A 445 -0.59 22.19 30.15
N ASP A 446 -0.47 21.60 31.34
CA ASP A 446 -0.92 20.24 31.65
C ASP A 446 -2.41 20.03 31.31
N LYS A 447 -3.27 21.03 31.51
CA LYS A 447 -4.71 20.89 31.24
C LYS A 447 -5.09 20.87 29.76
N ARG A 448 -4.15 21.14 28.83
CA ARG A 448 -4.44 21.30 27.40
C ARG A 448 -3.54 20.47 26.49
N MET A 449 -2.54 19.78 27.03
CA MET A 449 -1.59 18.99 26.26
C MET A 449 -1.56 17.53 26.73
N THR A 450 -1.47 16.61 25.77
CA THR A 450 -1.20 15.19 25.99
C THR A 450 0.00 14.79 25.15
N ILE A 451 0.89 13.96 25.69
CA ILE A 451 2.00 13.39 24.92
C ILE A 451 1.75 11.90 24.70
N VAL A 452 1.78 11.45 23.46
CA VAL A 452 1.78 10.05 23.06
C VAL A 452 3.22 9.60 22.85
N TYR A 453 3.73 8.77 23.75
CA TYR A 453 5.07 8.19 23.72
C TYR A 453 5.08 6.88 22.92
N ASN A 454 4.92 7.02 21.60
CA ASN A 454 4.99 5.93 20.63
C ASN A 454 5.47 6.49 19.29
N ALA A 455 6.05 5.64 18.45
CA ALA A 455 6.22 5.97 17.04
C ALA A 455 4.90 5.76 16.28
N LEU A 456 4.71 6.43 15.15
CA LEU A 456 3.63 6.11 14.22
C LEU A 456 4.16 5.35 13.02
N SER A 457 3.41 4.37 12.52
CA SER A 457 3.75 3.59 11.32
C SER A 457 2.48 2.92 10.75
N ASN A 458 2.66 2.07 9.73
CA ASN A 458 1.62 1.21 9.17
C ASN A 458 1.51 -0.14 9.90
N GLU A 459 2.40 -0.41 10.86
CA GLU A 459 2.40 -1.64 11.64
C GLU A 459 2.78 -1.38 13.10
N ARG A 460 2.31 -2.26 13.99
CA ARG A 460 2.70 -2.26 15.41
C ARG A 460 3.88 -3.19 15.60
N LYS A 461 5.07 -2.63 15.80
CA LYS A 461 6.30 -3.39 16.01
C LYS A 461 7.20 -2.68 17.01
N ASN A 462 8.16 -3.44 17.55
CA ASN A 462 9.24 -2.89 18.35
C ASN A 462 10.50 -2.75 17.51
N PHE A 463 11.19 -1.64 17.65
CA PHE A 463 12.46 -1.36 16.97
C PHE A 463 13.33 -0.45 17.83
N SER A 464 14.57 -0.23 17.40
CA SER A 464 15.47 0.74 18.00
C SER A 464 15.73 1.88 17.03
N LEU A 465 15.84 3.09 17.54
CA LEU A 465 16.27 4.25 16.77
C LEU A 465 17.71 4.64 17.14
N GLY A 466 18.45 5.10 16.15
CA GLY A 466 19.66 5.90 16.31
C GLY A 466 19.37 7.38 16.03
N THR A 467 20.28 8.24 16.49
CA THR A 467 20.29 9.68 16.18
C THR A 467 21.64 10.05 15.56
N TYR A 468 21.68 11.13 14.79
CA TYR A 468 22.95 11.64 14.26
C TYR A 468 23.69 12.49 15.31
N GLU A 469 25.03 12.43 15.30
CA GLU A 469 25.85 13.25 16.19
C GLU A 469 25.57 14.74 15.95
N GLY A 470 25.22 15.47 17.01
CA GLY A 470 24.85 16.89 16.93
C GLY A 470 23.47 17.17 16.33
N ASN A 471 22.68 16.16 15.98
CA ASN A 471 21.29 16.29 15.50
C ASN A 471 20.41 15.19 16.11
N VAL A 472 19.83 15.45 17.28
CA VAL A 472 18.92 14.50 17.94
C VAL A 472 17.58 14.35 17.19
N GLY A 473 17.17 15.37 16.44
CA GLY A 473 15.95 15.35 15.63
C GLY A 473 16.03 14.34 14.49
N GLY A 474 17.18 14.30 13.80
CA GLY A 474 17.42 13.33 12.74
C GLY A 474 17.56 11.92 13.28
N THR A 475 16.54 11.09 13.07
CA THR A 475 16.50 9.69 13.54
C THR A 475 16.55 8.69 12.39
N TYR A 476 17.06 7.49 12.67
CA TYR A 476 17.06 6.38 11.73
C TYR A 476 16.83 5.05 12.45
N ILE A 477 16.25 4.07 11.76
CA ILE A 477 16.06 2.73 12.32
C ILE A 477 17.43 2.04 12.46
N LYS A 478 17.72 1.54 13.66
CA LYS A 478 18.93 0.78 13.95
C LYS A 478 18.64 -0.72 13.88
N GLU A 479 19.35 -1.42 13.00
CA GLU A 479 19.30 -2.88 12.88
C GLU A 479 20.62 -3.56 13.28
N PRO A 480 20.60 -4.69 14.02
CA PRO A 480 19.42 -5.26 14.69
C PRO A 480 18.97 -4.39 15.87
N ALA A 481 17.69 -4.51 16.24
CA ALA A 481 17.18 -3.90 17.47
C ALA A 481 18.02 -4.37 18.66
N SER A 482 18.69 -3.45 19.34
CA SER A 482 19.69 -3.77 20.37
C SER A 482 19.64 -2.76 21.51
N GLY A 483 19.55 -3.27 22.74
CA GLY A 483 19.59 -2.51 23.99
C GLY A 483 18.24 -2.31 24.70
N ASP A 484 18.27 -1.61 25.83
CA ASP A 484 17.13 -1.34 26.74
C ASP A 484 16.10 -0.30 26.19
N SER A 485 16.27 0.17 24.95
CA SER A 485 15.51 1.28 24.37
C SER A 485 14.67 0.81 23.17
N LEU A 486 13.85 -0.22 23.36
CA LEU A 486 12.86 -0.61 22.36
C LEU A 486 11.74 0.43 22.31
N ILE A 487 11.48 0.93 21.11
CA ILE A 487 10.40 1.84 20.76
C ILE A 487 9.29 1.03 20.10
N SER A 488 8.05 1.24 20.54
CA SER A 488 6.87 0.61 19.95
C SER A 488 6.17 1.57 18.99
N SER A 489 5.92 1.12 17.77
CA SER A 489 5.01 1.83 16.85
C SER A 489 3.55 1.50 17.10
N ILE A 490 2.70 2.48 16.79
CA ILE A 490 1.25 2.36 16.67
C ILE A 490 0.76 2.91 15.33
N LEU A 491 -0.51 2.70 15.01
CA LEU A 491 -1.16 3.32 13.86
C LEU A 491 -1.69 4.70 14.26
N LEU A 492 -1.82 5.63 13.30
CA LEU A 492 -2.54 6.88 13.56
C LEU A 492 -4.02 6.60 13.91
N ASP A 493 -4.58 5.54 13.33
CA ASP A 493 -5.91 5.00 13.65
C ASP A 493 -6.09 4.64 15.14
N ASP A 494 -5.01 4.33 15.87
CA ASP A 494 -5.09 3.97 17.30
C ASP A 494 -5.48 5.14 18.19
N LEU A 495 -5.37 6.37 17.69
CA LEU A 495 -5.78 7.57 18.42
C LEU A 495 -7.30 7.77 18.42
N VAL A 496 -8.01 7.25 17.41
CA VAL A 496 -9.47 7.41 17.25
C VAL A 496 -10.27 6.93 18.46
N PRO A 497 -10.07 5.70 18.98
CA PRO A 497 -10.82 5.25 20.15
C PRO A 497 -10.43 5.98 21.44
N LEU A 498 -9.24 6.58 21.49
CA LEU A 498 -8.73 7.23 22.69
C LEU A 498 -9.20 8.69 22.82
N PHE A 499 -9.29 9.39 21.70
CA PHE A 499 -9.66 10.79 21.64
C PHE A 499 -10.93 10.99 20.82
N GLU A 500 -11.94 11.61 21.43
CA GLU A 500 -13.09 12.16 20.69
C GLU A 500 -12.64 13.38 19.86
N LEU A 501 -12.04 13.13 18.70
CA LEU A 501 -11.57 14.13 17.76
C LEU A 501 -12.65 14.37 16.70
N LYS A 502 -13.12 15.61 16.58
CA LYS A 502 -14.07 16.01 15.52
C LYS A 502 -13.35 16.72 14.40
N GLU A 503 -12.52 17.71 14.75
CA GLU A 503 -11.82 18.57 13.81
C GLU A 503 -10.37 18.71 14.24
N VAL A 504 -9.44 18.65 13.29
CA VAL A 504 -8.00 18.71 13.57
C VAL A 504 -7.22 19.55 12.56
N VAL A 505 -6.12 20.10 13.06
CA VAL A 505 -5.00 20.63 12.28
C VAL A 505 -3.79 19.77 12.62
N VAL A 506 -3.08 19.29 11.62
CA VAL A 506 -1.99 18.32 11.80
C VAL A 506 -0.68 18.86 11.24
N LYS A 507 0.41 18.64 11.98
CA LYS A 507 1.79 18.69 11.47
C LYS A 507 2.39 17.29 11.55
N MET A 508 3.13 16.85 10.54
CA MET A 508 3.81 15.56 10.53
C MET A 508 5.22 15.67 9.95
N ASP A 509 6.18 15.17 10.71
CA ASP A 509 7.58 15.11 10.33
C ASP A 509 8.19 13.95 11.11
N VAL A 510 8.38 12.81 10.44
CA VAL A 510 8.71 11.54 11.08
C VAL A 510 9.89 10.87 10.36
N GLU A 511 10.79 11.68 9.82
CA GLU A 511 12.06 11.23 9.25
C GLU A 511 11.84 10.14 8.17
N THR A 512 11.19 10.53 7.07
CA THR A 512 10.91 9.72 5.86
C THR A 512 9.81 8.67 5.96
N HIS A 513 9.20 8.51 7.14
CA HIS A 513 8.12 7.54 7.39
C HIS A 513 6.70 8.10 7.16
N GLU A 514 6.56 9.27 6.54
CA GLU A 514 5.28 9.97 6.37
C GLU A 514 4.27 9.10 5.62
N ALA A 515 4.70 8.44 4.54
CA ALA A 515 3.86 7.52 3.78
C ALA A 515 3.39 6.33 4.64
N ASN A 516 4.28 5.75 5.47
CA ASN A 516 3.93 4.65 6.35
C ASN A 516 2.90 5.07 7.42
N VAL A 517 3.03 6.28 7.98
CA VAL A 517 2.03 6.82 8.91
C VAL A 517 0.66 6.94 8.23
N LEU A 518 0.62 7.46 6.99
CA LEU A 518 -0.64 7.62 6.25
C LEU A 518 -1.28 6.28 5.84
N HIS A 519 -0.49 5.23 5.57
CA HIS A 519 -1.03 3.87 5.43
C HIS A 519 -1.76 3.39 6.69
N GLY A 520 -1.31 3.80 7.89
CA GLY A 520 -1.95 3.53 9.18
C GLY A 520 -3.01 4.55 9.61
N ALA A 521 -3.49 5.42 8.72
CA ALA A 521 -4.34 6.59 9.05
C ALA A 521 -5.74 6.57 8.46
N LYS A 522 -6.16 5.49 7.79
CA LYS A 522 -7.44 5.45 7.08
C LYS A 522 -8.63 5.74 8.00
N LYS A 523 -8.77 5.02 9.12
CA LYS A 523 -9.88 5.22 10.05
C LYS A 523 -9.82 6.60 10.69
N PHE A 524 -8.63 7.13 10.93
CA PHE A 524 -8.44 8.48 11.43
C PHE A 524 -9.05 9.51 10.47
N PHE A 525 -8.72 9.45 9.18
CA PHE A 525 -9.26 10.38 8.18
C PHE A 525 -10.75 10.15 7.88
N ASP A 526 -11.24 8.91 8.01
CA ASP A 526 -12.67 8.58 7.92
C ASP A 526 -13.48 9.13 9.12
N SER A 527 -12.87 9.20 10.30
CA SER A 527 -13.55 9.54 11.56
C SER A 527 -13.40 11.02 11.96
N VAL A 528 -12.36 11.69 11.48
CA VAL A 528 -11.96 13.02 11.94
C VAL A 528 -11.87 13.98 10.75
N LYS A 529 -12.45 15.17 10.88
CA LYS A 529 -12.33 16.22 9.88
C LYS A 529 -10.95 16.89 9.97
N VAL A 530 -10.04 16.42 9.12
CA VAL A 530 -8.74 17.08 8.91
C VAL A 530 -8.95 18.34 8.05
N HIS A 531 -8.75 19.51 8.65
CA HIS A 531 -8.88 20.80 7.95
C HIS A 531 -7.59 21.20 7.23
N TYR A 532 -6.46 20.98 7.89
CA TYR A 532 -5.13 21.32 7.42
C TYR A 532 -4.11 20.27 7.84
N PHE A 533 -3.21 19.93 6.93
CA PHE A 533 -2.15 18.96 7.17
C PHE A 533 -0.83 19.49 6.58
N LEU A 534 0.15 19.78 7.43
CA LEU A 534 1.50 20.16 7.01
C LEU A 534 2.44 18.97 7.19
N LEU A 535 3.19 18.62 6.15
CA LEU A 535 4.13 17.50 6.25
C LEU A 535 5.47 17.77 5.54
N GLU A 536 6.53 17.16 6.07
CA GLU A 536 7.82 17.10 5.39
C GLU A 536 7.74 16.16 4.18
N PHE A 537 8.03 16.68 3.00
CA PHE A 537 7.88 16.01 1.71
C PHE A 537 9.20 15.82 0.96
N VAL A 538 10.31 16.40 1.46
CA VAL A 538 11.61 16.42 0.78
C VAL A 538 12.08 15.03 0.37
N SER A 539 11.91 14.04 1.26
CA SER A 539 12.31 12.66 1.04
C SER A 539 11.40 11.90 0.06
N HIS A 540 10.24 12.46 -0.28
CA HIS A 540 9.19 11.86 -1.11
C HIS A 540 9.09 12.43 -2.52
N LYS A 541 9.77 13.54 -2.81
CA LYS A 541 9.77 14.19 -4.12
C LYS A 541 10.16 13.24 -5.24
N GLY A 542 9.28 13.10 -6.24
CA GLY A 542 9.52 12.26 -7.42
C GLY A 542 9.54 10.75 -7.14
N LYS A 543 9.21 10.33 -5.91
CA LYS A 543 9.20 8.91 -5.51
C LYS A 543 7.77 8.36 -5.49
N PRO A 544 7.60 7.02 -5.57
CA PRO A 544 6.29 6.38 -5.40
C PRO A 544 5.59 6.78 -4.09
N SER A 545 6.34 6.97 -3.01
CA SER A 545 5.80 7.42 -1.72
C SER A 545 5.21 8.83 -1.79
N GLY A 546 5.78 9.76 -2.57
CA GLY A 546 5.18 11.07 -2.82
C GLY A 546 3.90 11.01 -3.65
N SER A 547 3.85 10.09 -4.63
CA SER A 547 2.64 9.81 -5.41
C SER A 547 1.54 9.21 -4.52
N PHE A 548 1.89 8.29 -3.63
CA PHE A 548 0.97 7.74 -2.63
C PHE A 548 0.42 8.83 -1.70
N ILE A 549 1.30 9.65 -1.10
CA ILE A 549 0.90 10.73 -0.19
C ILE A 549 -0.09 11.67 -0.88
N SER A 550 0.22 12.10 -2.11
CA SER A 550 -0.66 13.01 -2.84
C SER A 550 -2.02 12.39 -3.17
N ASN A 551 -2.04 11.16 -3.67
CA ASN A 551 -3.28 10.43 -3.94
C ASN A 551 -4.11 10.18 -2.68
N PHE A 552 -3.47 9.87 -1.56
CA PHE A 552 -4.13 9.72 -0.27
C PHE A 552 -4.88 11.00 0.11
N PHE A 553 -4.22 12.16 0.09
CA PHE A 553 -4.88 13.43 0.40
C PHE A 553 -5.98 13.80 -0.60
N TYR A 554 -5.77 13.57 -1.90
CA TYR A 554 -6.83 13.78 -2.90
C TYR A 554 -8.07 12.91 -2.62
N SER A 555 -7.88 11.66 -2.19
CA SER A 555 -8.99 10.75 -1.86
C SER A 555 -9.86 11.25 -0.69
N TYR A 556 -9.29 12.08 0.19
CA TYR A 556 -10.01 12.72 1.30
C TYR A 556 -10.45 14.16 1.00
N GLY A 557 -10.45 14.56 -0.28
CA GLY A 557 -10.87 15.89 -0.71
C GLY A 557 -9.94 17.01 -0.25
N MET A 558 -8.66 16.70 0.00
CA MET A 558 -7.65 17.69 0.31
C MET A 558 -6.84 18.06 -0.93
N GLU A 559 -6.38 19.30 -1.00
CA GLU A 559 -5.55 19.82 -2.09
C GLU A 559 -4.26 20.44 -1.53
N PRO A 560 -3.13 20.30 -2.25
CA PRO A 560 -1.87 20.85 -1.79
C PRO A 560 -1.85 22.36 -2.03
N ILE A 561 -1.25 23.10 -1.10
CA ILE A 561 -0.99 24.54 -1.21
C ILE A 561 0.39 24.70 -1.85
N LEU A 562 0.40 24.74 -3.18
CA LEU A 562 1.62 24.90 -3.98
C LEU A 562 1.81 26.37 -4.42
N PRO A 563 3.05 26.81 -4.69
CA PRO A 563 3.32 28.14 -5.24
C PRO A 563 2.69 28.39 -6.62
N SER A 564 2.44 27.33 -7.41
CA SER A 564 1.79 27.40 -8.73
C SER A 564 0.93 26.17 -9.00
N THR A 565 -0.21 26.35 -9.68
CA THR A 565 -1.13 25.27 -10.07
C THR A 565 -0.57 24.35 -11.16
N SER A 566 0.44 24.81 -11.92
CA SER A 566 1.11 24.01 -12.96
C SER A 566 1.98 22.87 -12.42
N GLN A 567 2.15 22.76 -11.10
CA GLN A 567 2.99 21.76 -10.44
C GLN A 567 2.23 20.51 -9.97
N LEU A 568 0.91 20.45 -10.11
CA LEU A 568 0.10 19.36 -9.55
C LEU A 568 0.42 17.96 -10.13
N ALA A 569 0.90 17.89 -11.37
CA ALA A 569 1.16 16.64 -12.07
C ALA A 569 2.51 15.98 -11.71
N ASP A 570 3.46 16.73 -11.15
CA ASP A 570 4.81 16.25 -10.90
C ASP A 570 5.31 16.62 -9.50
N THR A 571 5.25 15.63 -8.60
CA THR A 571 5.68 15.76 -7.20
C THR A 571 7.19 15.98 -7.04
N SER A 572 8.00 15.76 -8.08
CA SER A 572 9.45 16.02 -8.02
C SER A 572 9.78 17.51 -7.87
N THR A 573 8.87 18.37 -8.33
CA THR A 573 9.04 19.84 -8.31
C THR A 573 8.44 20.52 -7.08
N TRP A 574 7.80 19.74 -6.20
CA TRP A 574 7.08 20.30 -5.05
C TRP A 574 8.03 20.90 -4.01
N PRO A 575 7.56 21.77 -3.11
CA PRO A 575 8.34 22.27 -1.98
C PRO A 575 8.82 21.14 -1.04
N ASN A 576 9.82 21.43 -0.20
CA ASN A 576 10.29 20.48 0.82
C ASN A 576 9.20 20.20 1.85
N GLU A 577 8.41 21.21 2.21
CA GLU A 577 7.29 21.09 3.15
C GLU A 577 6.00 21.41 2.41
N VAL A 578 5.06 20.46 2.42
CA VAL A 578 3.82 20.58 1.68
C VAL A 578 2.67 20.69 2.65
N ALA A 579 1.91 21.78 2.53
CA ALA A 579 0.69 21.99 3.26
C ALA A 579 -0.50 21.54 2.41
N TRP A 580 -1.48 20.92 3.05
CA TRP A 580 -2.72 20.46 2.43
C TRP A 580 -3.90 21.10 3.13
N ARG A 581 -4.92 21.49 2.36
CA ARG A 581 -6.18 22.01 2.89
C ARG A 581 -7.35 21.23 2.34
N ARG A 582 -8.41 21.08 3.12
CA ARG A 582 -9.67 20.50 2.64
C ARG A 582 -10.35 21.46 1.66
N LYS A 583 -10.85 20.95 0.54
CA LYS A 583 -11.65 21.73 -0.42
C LYS A 583 -12.90 22.27 0.27
N LYS A 584 -13.31 23.50 -0.07
CA LYS A 584 -14.60 24.03 0.39
C LYS A 584 -15.71 23.19 -0.26
N GLU A 585 -16.67 22.73 0.54
CA GLU A 585 -17.88 22.12 0.02
C GLU A 585 -18.67 23.19 -0.77
N ASP A 586 -18.88 22.95 -2.06
CA ASP A 586 -19.74 23.80 -2.88
C ASP A 586 -21.19 23.61 -2.42
N ASN A 587 -21.75 24.61 -1.75
CA ASN A 587 -23.14 24.64 -1.28
C ASN A 587 -24.17 24.80 -2.41
N THR A 588 -23.86 24.44 -3.66
CA THR A 588 -24.73 24.65 -4.83
C THR A 588 -25.69 23.50 -5.12
N LYS A 589 -25.93 22.58 -4.17
CA LYS A 589 -27.00 21.58 -4.27
C LYS A 589 -27.85 21.48 -2.99
N LYS A 590 -28.44 22.60 -2.58
CA LYS A 590 -29.67 22.63 -1.78
C LYS A 590 -30.49 23.86 -2.17
N GLU A 591 -31.20 23.75 -3.29
CA GLU A 591 -32.53 24.35 -3.48
C GLU A 591 -33.40 23.35 -4.23
#